data_AF-A0A9D3W2F3-F1
#
_entry.id   AF-A0A9D3W2F3-F1
#
_cell.length_a   1.000
_cell.length_b   1.000
_cell.length_c   1.000
_cell.angle_alpha   90.00
_cell.angle_beta   90.00
_cell.angle_gamma   90.00
#
_symmetry.space_group_name_H-M   'P 1'
#
loop_
_entity.id
_entity.type
_entity.pdbx_description
1 polymer ?
#
loop_
_entity_poly.entity_id
_entity_poly.type
_entity_poly.pdbx_seq_one_letter_code
_entity_poly.pdbx_strand_id
1 'polypeptide(L)'
;MLRRASMLLARRPILAARARPFSTDLPAASSADATFAEAWTKVIPNMDPPKTPLSFMQPRPPTPSSIPSKLTVNFVLPYASELATKEVDMVIVPATTGQMGVLPGHVATIAELKPGVLSVHEGSEVTKYFVSSGFVFIHANSFADIIAVEAVPLDRLDVNIVQKGLAEFTSKLSSATTDLEKAEAQIGIDVHSVLNSALTG
;
A
#
# COMPACT_ATOMS: atom_id res chain seq x y z
N MET A 1 67.66 6.30 -45.29
CA MET A 1 66.62 5.25 -45.24
C MET A 1 66.28 4.97 -43.78
N LEU A 2 65.19 5.53 -43.25
CA LEU A 2 64.71 5.29 -41.88
C LEU A 2 63.21 5.00 -41.94
N ARG A 3 62.83 3.74 -41.70
CA ARG A 3 61.42 3.29 -41.68
C ARG A 3 60.83 3.55 -40.29
N ARG A 4 59.77 4.38 -40.23
CA ARG A 4 58.87 4.49 -39.07
C ARG A 4 58.04 3.21 -38.94
N ALA A 5 58.03 2.60 -37.76
CA ALA A 5 57.06 1.58 -37.38
C ALA A 5 55.95 2.25 -36.55
N SER A 6 54.73 2.26 -37.08
CA SER A 6 53.53 2.68 -36.35
C SER A 6 52.94 1.47 -35.65
N MET A 7 52.94 1.44 -34.31
CA MET A 7 52.15 0.48 -33.54
C MET A 7 50.69 0.94 -33.50
N LEU A 8 49.80 0.15 -34.10
CA LEU A 8 48.36 0.27 -33.91
C LEU A 8 47.98 -0.26 -32.52
N LEU A 9 47.62 0.65 -31.60
CA LEU A 9 46.93 0.31 -30.35
C LEU A 9 45.47 -0.07 -30.67
N ALA A 10 45.17 -1.35 -30.62
CA ALA A 10 43.79 -1.84 -30.70
C ALA A 10 42.99 -1.37 -29.47
N ARG A 11 42.02 -0.47 -29.68
CA ARG A 11 40.99 -0.13 -28.68
C ARG A 11 40.10 -1.35 -28.47
N ARG A 12 40.23 -2.00 -27.31
CA ARG A 12 39.24 -2.98 -26.83
C ARG A 12 37.89 -2.26 -26.62
N PRO A 13 36.75 -2.83 -27.06
CA PRO A 13 35.46 -2.29 -26.70
C PRO A 13 35.26 -2.52 -25.20
N ILE A 14 34.93 -1.44 -24.48
CA ILE A 14 34.46 -1.54 -23.10
C ILE A 14 33.14 -2.30 -23.16
N LEU A 15 33.15 -3.54 -22.71
CA LEU A 15 31.93 -4.30 -22.44
C LEU A 15 31.10 -3.46 -21.46
N ALA A 16 29.98 -2.92 -21.93
CA ALA A 16 28.99 -2.29 -21.06
C ALA A 16 28.65 -3.28 -19.96
N ALA A 17 29.01 -2.95 -18.72
CA ALA A 17 28.62 -3.74 -17.57
C ALA A 17 27.09 -3.80 -17.57
N ARG A 18 26.54 -4.98 -17.86
CA ARG A 18 25.11 -5.24 -17.79
C ARG A 18 24.73 -5.09 -16.32
N ALA A 19 24.21 -3.92 -15.95
CA ALA A 19 23.76 -3.65 -14.59
C ALA A 19 22.77 -4.75 -14.21
N ARG A 20 23.02 -5.42 -13.08
CA ARG A 20 22.05 -6.36 -12.55
C ARG A 20 20.85 -5.54 -12.10
N PRO A 21 19.62 -5.89 -12.53
CA PRO A 21 18.44 -5.21 -12.04
C PRO A 21 18.41 -5.30 -10.51
N PHE A 22 18.08 -4.20 -9.85
CA PHE A 22 17.85 -4.23 -8.41
C PHE A 22 16.61 -5.08 -8.13
N SER A 23 16.48 -5.62 -6.90
CA SER A 23 15.29 -6.38 -6.51
C SER A 23 13.97 -5.59 -6.66
N THR A 24 14.08 -4.28 -6.82
CA THR A 24 13.00 -3.31 -7.03
C THR A 24 12.69 -3.01 -8.50
N ASP A 25 13.53 -3.46 -9.45
CA ASP A 25 13.31 -3.30 -10.89
C ASP A 25 12.39 -4.42 -11.39
N LEU A 26 11.09 -4.25 -11.15
CA LEU A 26 10.07 -5.18 -11.65
C LEU A 26 9.53 -4.69 -13.01
N PRO A 27 9.45 -5.58 -14.02
CA PRO A 27 8.80 -5.25 -15.29
C PRO A 27 7.30 -5.02 -15.08
N ALA A 28 6.65 -4.34 -16.04
CA ALA A 28 5.21 -4.20 -16.03
C ALA A 28 4.52 -5.58 -16.00
N ALA A 29 3.51 -5.73 -15.15
CA ALA A 29 2.75 -6.98 -15.05
C ALA A 29 1.95 -7.26 -16.33
N SER A 30 1.98 -8.49 -16.86
CA SER A 30 1.18 -8.87 -18.03
C SER A 30 -0.30 -9.00 -17.68
N SER A 31 -1.19 -8.45 -18.51
CA SER A 31 -2.64 -8.38 -18.27
C SER A 31 -3.42 -9.67 -18.54
N ALA A 32 -2.80 -10.66 -19.21
CA ALA A 32 -3.46 -11.92 -19.55
C ALA A 32 -2.47 -13.09 -19.49
N ASP A 33 -2.93 -14.21 -18.94
CA ASP A 33 -2.19 -15.46 -18.96
C ASP A 33 -2.43 -16.17 -20.30
N ALA A 34 -1.61 -15.83 -21.29
CA ALA A 34 -1.66 -16.43 -22.62
C ALA A 34 -1.51 -17.96 -22.56
N THR A 35 -0.72 -18.47 -21.60
CA THR A 35 -0.50 -19.91 -21.44
C THR A 35 -1.78 -20.62 -20.99
N PHE A 36 -2.54 -20.00 -20.08
CA PHE A 36 -3.84 -20.51 -19.67
C PHE A 36 -4.86 -20.50 -20.83
N ALA A 37 -4.93 -19.40 -21.59
CA ALA A 37 -5.88 -19.28 -22.70
C ALA A 37 -5.63 -20.30 -23.82
N GLU A 38 -4.36 -20.54 -24.17
CA GLU A 38 -3.95 -21.58 -25.13
C GLU A 38 -4.31 -22.99 -24.62
N ALA A 39 -4.04 -23.28 -23.35
CA ALA A 39 -4.38 -24.56 -22.74
C ALA A 39 -5.91 -24.78 -22.65
N TRP A 40 -6.68 -23.76 -22.31
CA TRP A 40 -8.14 -23.82 -22.25
C TRP A 40 -8.74 -24.13 -23.62
N THR A 41 -8.31 -23.40 -24.65
CA THR A 41 -8.80 -23.58 -26.04
C THR A 41 -8.51 -25.00 -26.56
N LYS A 42 -7.38 -25.59 -26.14
CA LYS A 42 -7.03 -26.98 -26.47
C LYS A 42 -7.98 -28.00 -25.83
N VAL A 43 -8.47 -27.75 -24.62
CA VAL A 43 -9.34 -28.69 -23.88
C VAL A 43 -10.82 -28.45 -24.19
N ILE A 44 -11.23 -27.19 -24.34
CA ILE A 44 -12.62 -26.77 -24.54
C ILE A 44 -12.67 -25.73 -25.68
N PRO A 45 -12.71 -26.17 -26.96
CA PRO A 45 -12.61 -25.25 -28.10
C PRO A 45 -13.88 -24.44 -28.38
N ASN A 46 -15.02 -24.86 -27.82
CA ASN A 46 -16.33 -24.24 -28.09
C ASN A 46 -16.76 -23.22 -27.02
N MET A 47 -15.87 -22.86 -26.09
CA MET A 47 -16.17 -21.94 -24.99
C MET A 47 -15.00 -21.00 -24.76
N ASP A 48 -15.29 -19.69 -24.74
CA ASP A 48 -14.30 -18.67 -24.45
C ASP A 48 -13.65 -18.90 -23.07
N PRO A 49 -12.33 -18.64 -22.93
CA PRO A 49 -11.64 -18.82 -21.67
C PRO A 49 -12.22 -17.88 -20.59
N PRO A 50 -12.34 -18.36 -19.34
CA PRO A 50 -12.81 -17.52 -18.26
C PRO A 50 -11.84 -16.35 -18.03
N LYS A 51 -12.39 -15.17 -17.72
CA LYS A 51 -11.59 -13.98 -17.38
C LYS A 51 -10.91 -14.18 -16.03
N THR A 52 -9.64 -13.79 -15.94
CA THR A 52 -8.88 -13.79 -14.69
C THR A 52 -8.98 -12.43 -14.00
N PRO A 53 -8.74 -12.30 -12.68
CA PRO A 53 -8.71 -11.00 -12.01
C PRO A 53 -7.78 -9.99 -12.69
N LEU A 54 -6.64 -10.45 -13.22
CA LEU A 54 -5.70 -9.62 -13.98
C LEU A 54 -6.32 -8.96 -15.22
N SER A 55 -7.36 -9.57 -15.81
CA SER A 55 -8.08 -9.00 -16.95
C SER A 55 -8.86 -7.72 -16.59
N PHE A 56 -9.14 -7.51 -15.30
CA PHE A 56 -9.84 -6.34 -14.78
C PHE A 56 -8.91 -5.31 -14.13
N MET A 57 -7.64 -5.65 -13.96
CA MET A 57 -6.65 -4.79 -13.34
C MET A 57 -5.83 -4.09 -14.42
N GLN A 58 -5.62 -2.79 -14.26
CA GLN A 58 -4.61 -2.10 -15.07
C GLN A 58 -3.21 -2.57 -14.62
N PRO A 59 -2.33 -2.97 -15.57
CA PRO A 59 -0.96 -3.29 -15.26
C PRO A 59 -0.30 -2.18 -14.45
N ARG A 60 0.36 -2.57 -13.35
CA ARG A 60 1.18 -1.64 -12.58
C ARG A 60 2.32 -1.12 -13.46
N PRO A 61 2.58 0.20 -13.51
CA PRO A 61 3.67 0.75 -14.30
C PRO A 61 5.03 0.29 -13.73
N PRO A 62 6.06 0.16 -14.58
CA PRO A 62 7.39 -0.21 -14.13
C PRO A 62 7.97 0.83 -13.18
N THR A 63 8.96 0.41 -12.37
CA THR A 63 9.68 1.33 -11.47
C THR A 63 10.40 2.40 -12.29
N PRO A 64 10.16 3.70 -12.04
CA PRO A 64 10.86 4.76 -12.75
C PRO A 64 12.34 4.78 -12.35
N SER A 65 13.20 5.20 -13.28
CA SER A 65 14.66 5.31 -13.05
C SER A 65 15.05 6.46 -12.11
N SER A 66 14.10 7.32 -11.77
CA SER A 66 14.27 8.49 -10.90
C SER A 66 13.08 8.62 -9.96
N ILE A 67 13.29 9.23 -8.78
CA ILE A 67 12.24 9.43 -7.79
C ILE A 67 11.18 10.39 -8.35
N PRO A 68 9.89 9.98 -8.42
CA PRO A 68 8.82 10.86 -8.88
C PRO A 68 8.53 11.96 -7.86
N SER A 69 7.86 13.04 -8.30
CA SER A 69 7.49 14.17 -7.45
C SER A 69 6.27 13.90 -6.56
N LYS A 70 5.42 12.94 -6.93
CA LYS A 70 4.16 12.60 -6.27
C LYS A 70 4.08 11.10 -5.98
N LEU A 71 3.27 10.75 -4.98
CA LEU A 71 2.96 9.39 -4.59
C LEU A 71 1.56 9.06 -5.11
N THR A 72 1.40 7.95 -5.83
CA THR A 72 0.07 7.47 -6.22
C THR A 72 -0.51 6.59 -5.13
N VAL A 73 -1.69 6.93 -4.61
CA VAL A 73 -2.32 6.23 -3.50
C VAL A 73 -3.63 5.61 -3.96
N ASN A 74 -3.79 4.33 -3.59
CA ASN A 74 -5.06 3.62 -3.63
C ASN A 74 -5.48 3.36 -2.19
N PHE A 75 -6.64 3.88 -1.77
CA PHE A 75 -7.19 3.62 -0.45
C PHE A 75 -8.53 2.91 -0.59
N VAL A 76 -8.57 1.65 -0.17
CA VAL A 76 -9.66 0.72 -0.48
C VAL A 76 -10.21 0.09 0.80
N LEU A 77 -11.53 0.02 0.86
CA LEU A 77 -12.35 -0.68 1.83
C LEU A 77 -13.10 -1.82 1.11
N PRO A 78 -13.57 -2.86 1.81
CA PRO A 78 -14.30 -3.96 1.19
C PRO A 78 -15.55 -3.51 0.42
N TYR A 79 -16.18 -2.41 0.84
CA TYR A 79 -17.43 -1.89 0.28
C TYR A 79 -17.27 -0.57 -0.50
N ALA A 80 -16.10 0.08 -0.45
CA ALA A 80 -15.87 1.37 -1.08
C ALA A 80 -14.39 1.59 -1.44
N SER A 81 -14.12 2.39 -2.46
CA SER A 81 -12.77 2.89 -2.75
C SER A 81 -12.75 4.37 -2.42
N GLU A 82 -12.13 4.73 -1.30
CA GLU A 82 -12.01 6.12 -0.84
C GLU A 82 -11.07 6.93 -1.73
N LEU A 83 -9.95 6.32 -2.15
CA LEU A 83 -9.01 6.92 -3.11
C LEU A 83 -8.66 5.88 -4.17
N ALA A 84 -8.72 6.28 -5.45
CA ALA A 84 -8.36 5.44 -6.57
C ALA A 84 -7.39 6.19 -7.49
N THR A 85 -6.15 5.71 -7.56
CA THR A 85 -5.06 6.28 -8.38
C THR A 85 -4.89 7.78 -8.15
N LYS A 86 -5.02 8.22 -6.89
CA LYS A 86 -4.92 9.63 -6.52
C LYS A 86 -3.45 10.00 -6.28
N GLU A 87 -2.98 11.07 -6.91
CA GLU A 87 -1.64 11.60 -6.66
C GLU A 87 -1.62 12.54 -5.45
N VAL A 88 -0.71 12.29 -4.52
CA VAL A 88 -0.58 13.04 -3.26
C VAL A 88 0.90 13.32 -2.96
N ASP A 89 1.16 14.24 -2.03
CA ASP A 89 2.54 14.58 -1.64
C ASP A 89 3.10 13.60 -0.60
N MET A 90 2.27 13.19 0.35
CA MET A 90 2.67 12.30 1.43
C MET A 90 1.43 11.66 2.07
N VAL A 91 1.59 10.45 2.60
CA VAL A 91 0.60 9.84 3.50
C VAL A 91 1.26 9.49 4.82
N ILE A 92 0.59 9.75 5.93
CA ILE A 92 0.98 9.26 7.25
C ILE A 92 0.05 8.12 7.62
N VAL A 93 0.63 6.95 7.90
CA VAL A 93 -0.10 5.72 8.20
C VAL A 93 0.18 5.23 9.62
N PRO A 94 -0.85 4.75 10.36
CA PRO A 94 -0.69 4.19 11.70
C PRO A 94 -0.21 2.74 11.62
N ALA A 95 1.08 2.51 11.45
CA ALA A 95 1.65 1.16 11.48
C ALA A 95 1.69 0.59 12.91
N THR A 96 1.73 -0.74 13.04
CA THR A 96 1.87 -1.41 14.34
C THR A 96 3.13 -0.97 15.10
N THR A 97 4.21 -0.64 14.39
CA THR A 97 5.47 -0.15 14.95
C THR A 97 5.48 1.35 15.29
N GLY A 98 4.44 2.10 14.92
CA GLY A 98 4.36 3.55 15.12
C GLY A 98 3.74 4.29 13.93
N GLN A 99 3.79 5.62 13.97
CA GLN A 99 3.34 6.46 12.86
C GLN A 99 4.43 6.52 11.79
N MET A 100 4.09 6.18 10.54
CA MET A 100 5.03 6.15 9.41
C MET A 100 4.59 7.15 8.34
N GLY A 101 5.50 8.04 7.94
CA GLY A 101 5.30 8.95 6.81
C GLY A 101 5.85 8.34 5.52
N VAL A 102 4.99 8.22 4.51
CA VAL A 102 5.29 7.65 3.18
C VAL A 102 5.34 8.78 2.16
N LEU A 103 6.54 9.02 1.63
CA LEU A 103 6.81 10.01 0.58
C LEU A 103 7.11 9.32 -0.77
N PRO A 104 7.11 10.06 -1.89
CA PRO A 104 7.55 9.53 -3.18
C PRO A 104 8.97 8.96 -3.10
N GLY A 105 9.19 7.79 -3.68
CA GLY A 105 10.48 7.08 -3.62
C GLY A 105 10.76 6.35 -2.30
N HIS A 106 9.77 6.19 -1.41
CA HIS A 106 9.91 5.38 -0.21
C HIS A 106 10.29 3.93 -0.55
N VAL A 107 11.05 3.28 0.34
CA VAL A 107 11.41 1.86 0.19
C VAL A 107 10.16 0.99 0.16
N ALA A 108 10.16 -0.03 -0.71
CA ALA A 108 9.06 -0.99 -0.78
C ALA A 108 8.88 -1.67 0.58
N THR A 109 7.67 -1.66 1.11
CA THR A 109 7.39 -2.11 2.49
C THR A 109 5.95 -2.59 2.57
N ILE A 110 5.74 -3.68 3.31
CA ILE A 110 4.42 -4.14 3.72
C ILE A 110 4.35 -3.93 5.22
N ALA A 111 3.35 -3.18 5.68
CA ALA A 111 3.14 -2.94 7.09
C ALA A 111 1.68 -3.21 7.48
N GLU A 112 1.49 -3.79 8.66
CA GLU A 112 0.19 -3.91 9.31
C GLU A 112 -0.20 -2.57 9.92
N LEU A 113 -1.48 -2.22 9.78
CA LEU A 113 -2.08 -1.01 10.33
C LEU A 113 -2.79 -1.32 11.64
N LYS A 114 -2.49 -0.53 12.67
CA LYS A 114 -3.21 -0.53 13.95
C LYS A 114 -4.32 0.53 13.94
N PRO A 115 -5.29 0.47 14.87
CA PRO A 115 -6.28 1.53 15.03
C PRO A 115 -5.61 2.89 15.18
N GLY A 116 -6.01 3.86 14.38
CA GLY A 116 -5.38 5.19 14.39
C GLY A 116 -5.79 6.10 13.25
N VAL A 117 -5.22 7.30 13.28
CA VAL A 117 -5.45 8.32 12.25
C VAL A 117 -4.47 8.13 11.11
N LEU A 118 -5.03 7.99 9.91
CA LEU A 118 -4.33 8.10 8.65
C LEU A 118 -4.55 9.51 8.10
N SER A 119 -3.49 10.16 7.63
CA SER A 119 -3.59 11.48 7.00
C SER A 119 -2.98 11.51 5.62
N VAL A 120 -3.74 12.05 4.67
CA VAL A 120 -3.35 12.23 3.27
C VAL A 120 -3.08 13.71 3.04
N HIS A 121 -1.89 14.02 2.54
CA HIS A 121 -1.45 15.39 2.31
C HIS A 121 -1.42 15.71 0.82
N GLU A 122 -2.18 16.73 0.40
CA GLU A 122 -2.23 17.26 -0.96
C GLU A 122 -1.94 18.77 -0.91
N GLY A 123 -0.68 19.16 -1.05
CA GLY A 123 -0.22 20.54 -0.90
C GLY A 123 -0.53 21.09 0.49
N SER A 124 -1.45 22.05 0.56
CA SER A 124 -1.93 22.63 1.83
C SER A 124 -3.12 21.88 2.45
N GLU A 125 -3.76 20.99 1.71
CA GLU A 125 -4.93 20.25 2.16
C GLU A 125 -4.50 18.95 2.87
N VAL A 126 -5.12 18.67 4.02
CA VAL A 126 -4.86 17.47 4.81
C VAL A 126 -6.19 16.79 5.14
N THR A 127 -6.41 15.64 4.52
CA THR A 127 -7.61 14.82 4.77
C THR A 127 -7.26 13.72 5.76
N LYS A 128 -8.04 13.63 6.85
CA LYS A 128 -7.79 12.68 7.95
C LYS A 128 -8.90 11.65 8.02
N TYR A 129 -8.49 10.40 8.10
CA TYR A 129 -9.37 9.24 8.27
C TYR A 129 -8.98 8.51 9.55
N PHE A 130 -9.94 8.11 10.35
CA PHE A 130 -9.72 7.07 11.35
C PHE A 130 -9.82 5.71 10.66
N VAL A 131 -8.81 4.87 10.85
CA VAL A 131 -8.73 3.52 10.28
C VAL A 131 -8.80 2.51 11.42
N SER A 132 -9.60 1.46 11.27
CA SER A 132 -9.73 0.40 12.29
C SER A 132 -8.52 -0.54 12.30
N SER A 133 -8.27 -1.21 11.18
CA SER A 133 -7.17 -2.15 10.98
C SER A 133 -6.97 -2.40 9.48
N GLY A 134 -5.83 -2.97 9.11
CA GLY A 134 -5.56 -3.26 7.70
C GLY A 134 -4.09 -3.47 7.40
N PHE A 135 -3.74 -3.29 6.14
CA PHE A 135 -2.38 -3.36 5.64
C PHE A 135 -2.10 -2.19 4.69
N VAL A 136 -0.85 -1.77 4.66
CA VAL A 136 -0.33 -0.86 3.64
C VAL A 136 0.77 -1.56 2.85
N PHE A 137 0.66 -1.50 1.53
CA PHE A 137 1.63 -2.00 0.58
C PHE A 137 2.26 -0.81 -0.13
N ILE A 138 3.51 -0.53 0.19
CA ILE A 138 4.33 0.48 -0.45
C ILE A 138 5.17 -0.23 -1.50
N HIS A 139 5.06 0.22 -2.74
CA HIS A 139 5.73 -0.38 -3.87
C HIS A 139 6.90 0.50 -4.32
N ALA A 140 7.90 -0.12 -4.93
CA ALA A 140 9.11 0.57 -5.38
C ALA A 140 8.84 1.66 -6.44
N ASN A 141 7.72 1.55 -7.17
CA ASN A 141 7.33 2.50 -8.21
C ASN A 141 6.56 3.71 -7.68
N SER A 142 6.62 4.00 -6.37
CA SER A 142 5.89 5.11 -5.70
C SER A 142 4.37 4.98 -5.78
N PHE A 143 3.89 3.73 -5.69
CA PHE A 143 2.48 3.43 -5.43
C PHE A 143 2.33 2.97 -3.99
N ALA A 144 1.29 3.45 -3.30
CA ALA A 144 0.90 2.98 -1.98
C ALA A 144 -0.55 2.46 -2.04
N ASP A 145 -0.72 1.16 -1.79
CA ASP A 145 -2.03 0.54 -1.67
C ASP A 145 -2.35 0.37 -0.18
N ILE A 146 -3.32 1.13 0.30
CA ILE A 146 -3.81 1.13 1.67
C ILE A 146 -5.12 0.37 1.67
N ILE A 147 -5.15 -0.72 2.41
CA ILE A 147 -6.31 -1.62 2.48
C ILE A 147 -6.72 -1.70 3.93
N ALA A 148 -7.91 -1.18 4.25
CA ALA A 148 -8.45 -1.20 5.60
C ALA A 148 -9.78 -1.93 5.63
N VAL A 149 -10.15 -2.48 6.80
CA VAL A 149 -11.46 -3.09 7.00
C VAL A 149 -12.55 -2.02 7.08
N GLU A 150 -12.29 -0.97 7.87
CA GLU A 150 -13.18 0.16 8.07
C GLU A 150 -12.35 1.44 8.13
N ALA A 151 -12.85 2.50 7.49
CA ALA A 151 -12.28 3.83 7.66
C ALA A 151 -13.37 4.91 7.61
N VAL A 152 -13.23 5.91 8.48
CA VAL A 152 -14.22 6.97 8.62
C VAL A 152 -13.51 8.33 8.69
N PRO A 153 -13.93 9.31 7.89
CA PRO A 153 -13.49 10.71 8.05
C PRO A 153 -13.72 11.22 9.49
N LEU A 154 -12.75 11.96 10.04
CA LEU A 154 -12.83 12.38 11.46
C LEU A 154 -14.03 13.29 11.77
N ASP A 155 -14.52 14.03 10.79
CA ASP A 155 -15.69 14.93 10.91
C ASP A 155 -17.02 14.19 11.06
N ARG A 156 -17.06 12.89 10.73
CA ARG A 156 -18.26 12.04 10.88
C ARG A 156 -18.33 11.30 12.21
N LEU A 157 -17.33 11.47 13.08
CA LEU A 157 -17.26 10.78 14.37
C LEU A 157 -17.83 11.66 15.50
N ASP A 158 -18.72 11.09 16.31
CA ASP A 158 -19.27 11.75 17.50
C ASP A 158 -18.50 11.33 18.76
N VAL A 159 -17.90 12.31 19.42
CA VAL A 159 -17.13 12.14 20.66
C VAL A 159 -17.96 11.49 21.77
N ASN A 160 -19.25 11.82 21.88
CA ASN A 160 -20.11 11.29 22.94
C ASN A 160 -20.32 9.77 22.79
N ILE A 161 -20.47 9.30 21.55
CA ILE A 161 -20.63 7.87 21.25
C ILE A 161 -19.31 7.13 21.56
N VAL A 162 -18.17 7.72 21.19
CA VAL A 162 -16.85 7.15 21.47
C VAL A 162 -16.61 7.01 22.98
N GLN A 163 -16.90 8.05 23.77
CA GLN A 163 -16.73 8.02 25.22
C GLN A 163 -17.67 7.00 25.89
N LYS A 164 -18.91 6.91 25.42
CA LYS A 164 -19.86 5.88 25.88
C LYS A 164 -19.34 4.47 25.56
N GLY A 165 -18.85 4.25 24.36
CA GLY A 165 -18.26 2.97 23.95
C GLY A 165 -17.04 2.59 24.82
N LEU A 166 -16.16 3.55 25.12
CA LEU A 166 -15.01 3.34 26.01
C LEU A 166 -15.45 2.86 27.40
N ALA A 167 -16.47 3.51 27.99
CA ALA A 167 -17.02 3.10 29.28
C ALA A 167 -17.65 1.69 29.23
N GLU A 168 -18.37 1.37 28.15
CA GLU A 168 -18.97 0.06 27.94
C GLU A 168 -17.91 -1.04 27.86
N PHE A 169 -16.87 -0.88 27.03
CA PHE A 169 -15.80 -1.88 26.89
C PHE A 169 -14.94 -2.00 28.15
N THR A 170 -14.75 -0.91 28.90
CA THR A 170 -14.10 -0.94 30.22
C THR A 170 -14.92 -1.77 31.21
N SER A 171 -16.24 -1.60 31.23
CA SER A 171 -17.13 -2.43 32.04
C SER A 171 -17.08 -3.89 31.61
N LYS A 172 -17.10 -4.18 30.29
CA LYS A 172 -17.02 -5.54 29.76
C LYS A 172 -15.73 -6.24 30.17
N LEU A 173 -14.60 -5.54 30.15
CA LEU A 173 -13.31 -6.07 30.60
C LEU A 173 -13.36 -6.50 32.07
N SER A 174 -14.03 -5.70 32.93
CA SER A 174 -14.15 -6.02 34.36
C SER A 174 -15.05 -7.21 34.66
N SER A 175 -16.05 -7.47 33.80
CA SER A 175 -16.98 -8.60 33.94
C SER A 175 -16.55 -9.85 33.16
N ALA A 176 -15.53 -9.75 32.30
CA ALA A 176 -15.11 -10.82 31.41
C ALA A 176 -14.51 -12.00 32.21
N THR A 177 -15.01 -13.20 31.93
CA THR A 177 -14.59 -14.42 32.65
C THR A 177 -13.67 -15.28 31.79
N THR A 178 -13.88 -15.27 30.48
CA THR A 178 -13.06 -16.03 29.53
C THR A 178 -11.95 -15.18 28.93
N ASP A 179 -10.88 -15.81 28.45
CA ASP A 179 -9.77 -15.11 27.79
C ASP A 179 -10.20 -14.47 26.46
N LEU A 180 -11.17 -15.07 25.78
CA LEU A 180 -11.78 -14.51 24.57
C LEU A 180 -12.52 -13.20 24.87
N GLU A 181 -13.39 -13.18 25.87
CA GLU A 181 -14.12 -11.97 26.28
C GLU A 181 -13.16 -10.84 26.72
N LYS A 182 -12.09 -11.20 27.43
CA LYS A 182 -11.06 -10.23 27.82
C LYS A 182 -10.34 -9.65 26.61
N ALA A 183 -9.98 -10.49 25.63
CA ALA A 183 -9.33 -10.04 24.41
C ALA A 183 -10.23 -9.10 23.59
N GLU A 184 -11.51 -9.45 23.41
CA GLU A 184 -12.48 -8.60 22.71
C GLU A 184 -12.70 -7.26 23.42
N ALA A 185 -12.85 -7.29 24.75
CA ALA A 185 -13.00 -6.07 25.53
C ALA A 185 -11.75 -5.19 25.46
N GLN A 186 -10.55 -5.77 25.50
CA GLN A 186 -9.30 -5.04 25.38
C GLN A 186 -9.16 -4.38 24.00
N ILE A 187 -9.46 -5.11 22.91
CA ILE A 187 -9.47 -4.55 21.55
C ILE A 187 -10.45 -3.37 21.47
N GLY A 188 -11.63 -3.50 22.07
CA GLY A 188 -12.62 -2.43 22.15
C GLY A 188 -12.07 -1.19 22.87
N ILE A 189 -11.42 -1.37 24.02
CA ILE A 189 -10.79 -0.27 24.77
C ILE A 189 -9.68 0.39 23.93
N ASP A 190 -8.82 -0.39 23.30
CA ASP A 190 -7.70 0.11 22.51
C ASP A 190 -8.20 0.99 21.35
N VAL A 191 -9.21 0.52 20.61
CA VAL A 191 -9.82 1.28 19.51
C VAL A 191 -10.48 2.57 20.02
N HIS A 192 -11.30 2.50 21.07
CA HIS A 192 -12.03 3.67 21.58
C HIS A 192 -11.11 4.69 22.27
N SER A 193 -10.04 4.22 22.91
CA SER A 193 -9.00 5.08 23.49
C SER A 193 -8.30 5.90 22.41
N VAL A 194 -7.92 5.26 21.30
CA VAL A 194 -7.30 5.96 20.17
C VAL A 194 -8.29 6.88 19.46
N LEU A 195 -9.55 6.46 19.28
CA LEU A 195 -10.62 7.34 18.76
C LEU A 195 -10.79 8.59 19.60
N ASN A 196 -10.89 8.44 20.92
CA ASN A 196 -11.08 9.57 21.82
C ASN A 196 -9.88 10.52 21.72
N SER A 197 -8.67 9.99 21.75
CA SER A 197 -7.43 10.78 21.59
C SER A 197 -7.38 11.50 20.25
N ALA A 198 -7.81 10.86 19.16
CA ALA A 198 -7.85 11.44 17.82
C ALA A 198 -8.82 12.61 17.69
N LEU A 199 -9.91 12.61 18.47
CA LEU A 199 -10.94 13.66 18.42
C LEU A 199 -10.68 14.80 19.39
N THR A 200 -10.05 14.54 20.54
CA THR A 200 -9.82 15.58 21.57
C THR A 200 -8.53 16.37 21.39
N GLY A 201 -7.56 15.86 20.60
CA GLY A 201 -6.27 16.50 20.37
C GLY A 201 -5.21 16.07 21.37
#